data_AF-A0AAD1EGY8-F1
#
_entry.id   AF-A0AAD1EGY8-F1
#
_cell.length_a   1.000
_cell.length_b   1.000
_cell.length_c   1.000
_cell.angle_alpha   90.00
_cell.angle_beta   90.00
_cell.angle_gamma   90.00
#
_symmetry.space_group_name_H-M   'P 1'
#
loop_
_entity.id
_entity.type
_entity.pdbx_description
1 polymer ?
#
loop_
_entity_poly.entity_id
_entity_poly.type
_entity_poly.pdbx_seq_one_letter_code
_entity_poly.pdbx_strand_id
1 'polypeptide(L)'
;MTLARTALRLAVIEALSPFALQGASDPAWPTFAADRVLDSTIEVDERADSDDGPRWRAPRVAVFVDEAKTEALGSAQDVLFDGDGRERATLAFEIMVPAVVRHDDEVWIAPAAGTDAMAEGFLDMIEEQIRQRIADARMSAPLCLVLDRVDEVTSNPWRDADLDMRLSARRVEFNCIVHQGARWPDPGETGLEALPSPLREVARALPEGSYGRNVCDTLAAALGNRAVFPALAEVRLAARFARQPGDAPAAPPDATTTPPKGDVAGKVTL
;
A
#
# COMPACT_ATOMS: atom_id res chain seq x y z
N MET A 1 -3.08 -11.63 -0.57
CA MET A 1 -3.03 -10.16 -0.40
C MET A 1 -1.83 -9.85 0.46
N THR A 2 -0.99 -8.94 0.01
CA THR A 2 0.41 -8.80 0.42
C THR A 2 0.61 -7.52 1.22
N LEU A 3 1.50 -7.58 2.21
CA LEU A 3 1.95 -6.40 2.96
C LEU A 3 2.91 -5.52 2.13
N ALA A 4 3.16 -5.88 0.87
CA ALA A 4 3.95 -5.11 -0.08
C ALA A 4 3.33 -3.72 -0.37
N ARG A 5 1.99 -3.60 -0.38
CA ARG A 5 1.30 -2.30 -0.52
C ARG A 5 1.67 -1.35 0.61
N THR A 6 1.62 -1.84 1.85
CA THR A 6 2.01 -1.07 3.03
C THR A 6 3.49 -0.69 2.94
N ALA A 7 4.35 -1.63 2.57
CA ALA A 7 5.78 -1.39 2.40
C ALA A 7 6.06 -0.28 1.37
N LEU A 8 5.39 -0.35 0.20
CA LEU A 8 5.50 0.64 -0.87
C LEU A 8 5.07 2.03 -0.37
N ARG A 9 3.88 2.10 0.24
CA ARG A 9 3.32 3.36 0.76
C ARG A 9 4.23 4.02 1.78
N LEU A 10 4.72 3.26 2.77
CA LEU A 10 5.60 3.79 3.81
C LEU A 10 6.96 4.22 3.26
N ALA A 11 7.52 3.45 2.31
CA ALA A 11 8.78 3.80 1.68
C ALA A 11 8.69 5.07 0.82
N VAL A 12 7.56 5.26 0.14
CA VAL A 12 7.25 6.49 -0.63
C VAL A 12 7.11 7.69 0.30
N ILE A 13 6.38 7.55 1.42
CA ILE A 13 6.22 8.63 2.39
C ILE A 13 7.59 9.07 2.93
N GLU A 14 8.45 8.13 3.35
CA GLU A 14 9.81 8.48 3.81
C GLU A 14 10.65 9.13 2.71
N ALA A 15 10.48 8.72 1.44
CA ALA A 15 11.20 9.34 0.33
C ALA A 15 10.77 10.80 0.08
N LEU A 16 9.48 11.12 0.26
CA LEU A 16 8.91 12.45 0.00
C LEU A 16 8.97 13.39 1.21
N SER A 17 8.82 12.85 2.41
CA SER A 17 8.88 13.55 3.70
C SER A 17 9.81 12.79 4.67
N PRO A 18 11.14 12.92 4.50
CA PRO A 18 12.10 12.17 5.30
C PRO A 18 12.02 12.51 6.77
N PHE A 19 12.05 11.48 7.63
CA PHE A 19 11.98 11.67 9.08
C PHE A 19 13.13 12.53 9.61
N ALA A 20 14.32 12.42 9.01
CA ALA A 20 15.49 13.20 9.42
C ALA A 20 15.32 14.73 9.30
N LEU A 21 14.36 15.19 8.50
CA LEU A 21 14.05 16.61 8.34
C LEU A 21 13.00 17.10 9.34
N GLN A 22 12.30 16.18 10.01
CA GLN A 22 11.32 16.50 11.03
C GLN A 22 12.03 17.12 12.24
N GLY A 23 11.70 18.39 12.54
CA GLY A 23 12.31 19.14 13.66
C GLY A 23 13.66 19.79 13.34
N ALA A 24 14.16 19.72 12.10
CA ALA A 24 15.32 20.51 11.69
C ALA A 24 14.96 22.01 11.70
N SER A 25 15.91 22.88 12.05
CA SER A 25 15.69 24.33 12.12
C SER A 25 15.49 24.97 10.74
N ASP A 26 16.12 24.43 9.70
CA ASP A 26 15.99 24.86 8.31
C ASP A 26 15.97 23.63 7.39
N PRO A 27 14.83 22.92 7.31
CA PRO A 27 14.73 21.67 6.56
C PRO A 27 14.72 21.93 5.05
N ALA A 28 15.68 21.34 4.34
CA ALA A 28 15.70 21.29 2.88
C ALA A 28 14.83 20.13 2.37
N TRP A 29 13.52 20.37 2.29
CA TRP A 29 12.56 19.34 1.89
C TRP A 29 12.73 18.88 0.44
N PRO A 30 12.52 17.58 0.13
CA PRO A 30 12.58 17.08 -1.24
C PRO A 30 11.50 17.66 -2.14
N THR A 31 10.36 18.03 -1.55
CA THR A 31 9.23 18.65 -2.24
C THR A 31 8.74 19.86 -1.46
N PHE A 32 8.05 20.79 -2.12
CA PHE A 32 7.46 21.93 -1.42
C PHE A 32 6.17 21.59 -0.65
N ALA A 33 5.70 20.34 -0.71
CA ALA A 33 4.71 19.83 0.26
C ALA A 33 5.30 19.68 1.67
N ALA A 34 6.64 19.69 1.79
CA ALA A 34 7.34 19.62 3.07
C ALA A 34 6.93 18.40 3.91
N ASP A 35 6.51 18.62 5.15
CA ASP A 35 6.03 17.61 6.08
C ASP A 35 4.57 17.17 5.81
N ARG A 36 3.87 17.77 4.83
CA ARG A 36 2.45 17.54 4.54
C ARG A 36 2.22 16.38 3.57
N VAL A 37 3.00 15.32 3.71
CA VAL A 37 2.83 14.05 3.01
C VAL A 37 2.18 13.07 3.97
N LEU A 38 0.92 12.75 3.70
CA LEU A 38 0.02 12.05 4.61
C LEU A 38 -0.23 10.62 4.15
N ASP A 39 -0.44 9.74 5.11
CA ASP A 39 -0.77 8.35 4.85
C ASP A 39 -2.30 8.19 4.69
N SER A 40 -2.78 8.01 3.45
CA SER A 40 -4.18 7.69 3.08
C SER A 40 -5.32 8.66 3.39
N THR A 41 -5.14 9.77 4.11
CA THR A 41 -6.24 10.74 4.28
C THR A 41 -5.72 12.15 4.34
N ILE A 42 -6.41 13.06 3.65
CA ILE A 42 -6.20 14.49 3.82
C ILE A 42 -7.26 15.00 4.77
N GLU A 43 -6.85 15.20 6.02
CA GLU A 43 -7.70 15.88 7.00
C GLU A 43 -7.65 17.40 6.77
N VAL A 44 -8.78 18.05 7.05
CA VAL A 44 -8.86 19.51 7.10
C VAL A 44 -8.06 19.94 8.33
N ASP A 45 -7.03 20.75 8.11
CA ASP A 45 -6.15 21.17 9.19
C ASP A 45 -6.71 22.38 9.90
N GLU A 46 -6.94 22.18 11.19
CA GLU A 46 -7.31 23.23 12.12
C GLU A 46 -6.14 24.21 12.36
N ARG A 47 -4.90 23.86 12.00
CA ARG A 47 -3.73 24.76 12.08
C ARG A 47 -3.62 25.79 10.96
N ALA A 48 -4.65 25.95 10.12
CA ALA A 48 -4.68 27.10 9.21
C ALA A 48 -4.67 28.44 9.98
N ASP A 49 -4.95 28.41 11.28
CA ASP A 49 -4.99 29.55 12.21
C ASP A 49 -3.67 29.88 12.93
N SER A 50 -2.61 29.06 12.81
CA SER A 50 -1.33 29.41 13.44
C SER A 50 -0.54 30.41 12.60
N ASP A 51 0.16 31.32 13.30
CA ASP A 51 1.07 32.38 12.82
C ASP A 51 2.28 31.86 11.99
N ASP A 52 2.17 30.68 11.36
CA ASP A 52 3.19 29.90 10.65
C ASP A 52 3.65 30.51 9.31
N GLY A 53 3.31 31.78 9.04
CA GLY A 53 3.75 32.52 7.87
C GLY A 53 3.29 31.85 6.54
N PRO A 54 4.00 32.04 5.42
CA PRO A 54 3.55 31.57 4.09
C PRO A 54 3.43 30.05 3.93
N ARG A 55 3.81 29.25 4.95
CA ARG A 55 3.74 27.78 4.88
C ARG A 55 2.32 27.22 4.80
N TRP A 56 1.30 27.95 5.27
CA TRP A 56 -0.10 27.49 5.13
C TRP A 56 -0.51 27.22 3.68
N ARG A 57 0.15 27.86 2.70
CA ARG A 57 -0.09 27.71 1.26
C ARG A 57 0.56 26.47 0.62
N ALA A 58 1.38 25.72 1.35
CA ALA A 58 2.00 24.51 0.83
C ALA A 58 0.94 23.42 0.56
N PRO A 59 1.07 22.65 -0.55
CA PRO A 59 0.13 21.62 -0.92
C PRO A 59 0.20 20.46 0.07
N ARG A 60 -0.89 19.71 0.12
CA ARG A 60 -1.02 18.46 0.86
C ARG A 60 -0.99 17.32 -0.13
N VAL A 61 -0.30 16.25 0.21
CA VAL A 61 -0.20 15.05 -0.61
C VAL A 61 -0.61 13.86 0.24
N ALA A 62 -1.75 13.24 -0.05
CA ALA A 62 -2.06 11.94 0.52
C ALA A 62 -1.58 10.83 -0.40
N VAL A 63 -0.91 9.84 0.18
CA VAL A 63 -0.36 8.68 -0.52
C VAL A 63 -1.26 7.48 -0.29
N PHE A 64 -1.66 6.85 -1.38
CA PHE A 64 -2.49 5.66 -1.43
C PHE A 64 -1.79 4.57 -2.22
N VAL A 65 -2.13 3.33 -1.93
CA VAL A 65 -1.83 2.22 -2.83
C VAL A 65 -3.15 1.52 -3.05
N ASP A 66 -3.69 1.57 -4.26
CA ASP A 66 -5.04 1.12 -4.59
C ASP A 66 -5.04 -0.29 -5.18
N GLU A 67 -5.33 -0.43 -6.47
CA GLU A 67 -5.40 -1.72 -7.14
C GLU A 67 -4.13 -2.53 -6.91
N ALA A 68 -4.30 -3.82 -6.64
CA ALA A 68 -3.20 -4.76 -6.52
C ALA A 68 -3.54 -6.05 -7.26
N LYS A 69 -2.66 -6.45 -8.17
CA LYS A 69 -2.85 -7.61 -9.03
C LYS A 69 -1.58 -8.44 -9.07
N THR A 70 -1.71 -9.74 -8.83
CA THR A 70 -0.63 -10.68 -9.10
C THR A 70 -0.88 -11.33 -10.45
N GLU A 71 0.07 -11.20 -11.37
CA GLU A 71 0.00 -11.85 -12.67
C GLU A 71 0.97 -13.03 -12.73
N ALA A 72 0.46 -14.21 -13.10
CA ALA A 72 1.28 -15.38 -13.37
C ALA A 72 2.07 -15.17 -14.67
N LEU A 73 3.36 -15.51 -14.64
CA LEU A 73 4.16 -15.65 -15.86
C LEU A 73 3.90 -17.05 -16.45
N GLY A 74 3.08 -17.13 -17.50
CA GLY A 74 2.83 -18.36 -18.27
C GLY A 74 1.44 -18.98 -18.07
N SER A 75 1.23 -20.17 -18.65
CA SER A 75 -0.04 -20.91 -18.61
C SER A 75 -0.22 -21.80 -17.36
N ALA A 76 0.79 -21.90 -16.50
CA ALA A 76 0.76 -22.72 -15.30
C ALA A 76 0.29 -21.91 -14.09
N GLN A 77 -0.82 -22.34 -13.47
CA GLN A 77 -1.39 -21.71 -12.26
C GLN A 77 -0.47 -21.82 -11.02
N ASP A 78 0.51 -22.73 -11.02
CA ASP A 78 1.41 -22.97 -9.89
C ASP A 78 2.42 -21.83 -9.65
N VAL A 79 2.64 -20.96 -10.63
CA VAL A 79 3.58 -19.82 -10.56
C VAL A 79 3.10 -18.72 -9.59
N LEU A 80 1.81 -18.71 -9.22
CA LEU A 80 1.24 -17.66 -8.36
C LEU A 80 1.71 -17.72 -6.90
N PHE A 81 2.26 -18.85 -6.43
CA PHE A 81 2.58 -19.05 -5.02
C PHE A 81 4.08 -19.19 -4.72
N ASP A 82 4.91 -19.45 -5.73
CA ASP A 82 6.34 -19.80 -5.57
C ASP A 82 7.32 -18.66 -5.90
N GLY A 83 6.86 -17.40 -5.94
CA GLY A 83 7.77 -16.25 -6.02
C GLY A 83 8.21 -15.83 -7.44
N ASP A 84 7.64 -16.45 -8.48
CA ASP A 84 7.97 -16.19 -9.90
C ASP A 84 6.91 -15.30 -10.61
N GLY A 85 5.96 -14.73 -9.87
CA GLY A 85 4.92 -13.84 -10.39
C GLY A 85 5.32 -12.37 -10.37
N ARG A 86 4.69 -11.54 -11.21
CA ARG A 86 4.82 -10.08 -11.09
C ARG A 86 3.68 -9.55 -10.25
N GLU A 87 4.02 -8.86 -9.17
CA GLU A 87 3.05 -8.13 -8.37
C GLU A 87 2.96 -6.69 -8.89
N ARG A 88 1.73 -6.28 -9.22
CA ARG A 88 1.41 -4.93 -9.66
C ARG A 88 0.63 -4.22 -8.58
N ALA A 89 0.95 -2.96 -8.37
CA ALA A 89 0.20 -2.08 -7.49
C ALA A 89 0.10 -0.68 -8.10
N THR A 90 -1.05 -0.02 -7.93
CA THR A 90 -1.22 1.38 -8.32
C THR A 90 -0.94 2.27 -7.11
N LEU A 91 0.18 2.99 -7.16
CA LEU A 91 0.54 4.01 -6.17
C LEU A 91 -0.13 5.32 -6.59
N ALA A 92 -1.07 5.82 -5.79
CA ALA A 92 -1.80 7.03 -6.10
C ALA A 92 -1.45 8.16 -5.12
N PHE A 93 -1.41 9.37 -5.67
CA PHE A 93 -1.19 10.61 -4.94
C PHE A 93 -2.41 11.50 -5.15
N GLU A 94 -3.07 11.87 -4.07
CA GLU A 94 -4.06 12.94 -4.09
C GLU A 94 -3.40 14.21 -3.60
N ILE A 95 -3.31 15.18 -4.49
CA ILE A 95 -2.59 16.42 -4.29
C ILE A 95 -3.63 17.52 -4.19
N MET A 96 -3.63 18.25 -3.09
CA MET A 96 -4.55 19.36 -2.86
C MET A 96 -3.79 20.62 -2.51
N VAL A 97 -4.09 21.70 -3.23
CA VAL A 97 -3.68 23.05 -2.87
C VAL A 97 -4.80 23.65 -2.02
N PRO A 98 -4.58 23.96 -0.73
CA PRO A 98 -5.65 24.43 0.14
C PRO A 98 -6.20 25.76 -0.37
N ALA A 99 -7.51 25.82 -0.59
CA ALA A 99 -8.23 27.04 -0.96
C ALA A 99 -9.07 27.60 0.21
N VAL A 100 -9.16 26.88 1.33
CA VAL A 100 -9.97 27.25 2.49
C VAL A 100 -9.14 27.29 3.76
N VAL A 101 -9.30 28.40 4.47
CA VAL A 101 -8.80 28.69 5.81
C VAL A 101 -10.04 28.88 6.67
N ARG A 102 -10.21 28.09 7.73
CA ARG A 102 -11.16 28.42 8.79
C ARG A 102 -10.46 29.35 9.76
N HIS A 103 -11.13 30.42 10.16
CA HIS A 103 -10.69 31.36 11.19
C HIS A 103 -11.90 31.80 12.03
N ASP A 104 -11.84 31.67 13.35
CA ASP A 104 -12.88 32.10 14.30
C ASP A 104 -14.31 31.65 13.93
N ASP A 105 -14.51 30.34 13.69
CA ASP A 105 -15.77 29.72 13.23
C ASP A 105 -16.30 30.18 11.85
N GLU A 106 -15.56 31.05 11.15
CA GLU A 106 -15.85 31.46 9.77
C GLU A 106 -14.96 30.71 8.77
N VAL A 107 -15.57 30.25 7.67
CA VAL A 107 -14.88 29.56 6.57
C VAL A 107 -14.49 30.60 5.52
N TRP A 108 -13.21 30.92 5.43
CA TRP A 108 -12.67 31.83 4.41
C TRP A 108 -12.08 31.05 3.25
N ILE A 109 -12.47 31.40 2.03
CA ILE A 109 -11.80 30.92 0.82
C ILE A 109 -10.61 31.85 0.57
N ALA A 110 -9.42 31.44 1.01
CA ALA A 110 -8.17 32.11 0.67
C ALA A 110 -7.46 31.25 -0.38
N PRO A 111 -7.42 31.66 -1.66
CA PRO A 111 -6.76 30.87 -2.67
C PRO A 111 -5.24 30.86 -2.36
N ALA A 112 -4.67 29.66 -2.15
CA ALA A 112 -3.23 29.53 -1.87
C ALA A 112 -2.35 30.11 -3.00
N ALA A 113 -2.91 30.21 -4.21
CA ALA A 113 -2.33 30.89 -5.36
C ALA A 113 -3.25 32.05 -5.79
N GLY A 114 -2.69 33.21 -6.14
CA GLY A 114 -3.50 34.40 -6.45
C GLY A 114 -4.48 34.24 -7.64
N THR A 115 -4.35 33.18 -8.44
CA THR A 115 -5.20 32.84 -9.60
C THR A 115 -5.29 31.32 -9.81
N ASP A 116 -6.35 30.84 -10.48
CA ASP A 116 -6.52 29.42 -10.86
C ASP A 116 -5.34 28.89 -11.68
N ALA A 117 -4.81 29.70 -12.61
CA ALA A 117 -3.65 29.33 -13.42
C ALA A 117 -2.38 29.11 -12.59
N MET A 118 -2.21 29.91 -11.52
CA MET A 118 -1.09 29.73 -10.60
C MET A 118 -1.28 28.48 -9.72
N ALA A 119 -2.52 28.17 -9.31
CA ALA A 119 -2.82 26.94 -8.58
C ALA A 119 -2.50 25.69 -9.42
N GLU A 120 -2.90 25.67 -10.70
CA GLU A 120 -2.55 24.60 -11.65
C GLU A 120 -1.03 24.50 -11.85
N GLY A 121 -0.33 25.64 -11.96
CA GLY A 121 1.13 25.65 -12.03
C GLY A 121 1.81 25.07 -10.78
N PHE A 122 1.25 25.29 -9.59
CA PHE A 122 1.73 24.63 -8.37
C PHE A 122 1.46 23.11 -8.42
N LEU A 123 0.29 22.68 -8.89
CA LEU A 123 -0.02 21.25 -9.06
C LEU A 123 0.93 20.57 -10.05
N ASP A 124 1.24 21.22 -11.18
CA ASP A 124 2.23 20.73 -12.16
C ASP A 124 3.62 20.59 -11.52
N MET A 125 4.04 21.61 -10.76
CA MET A 125 5.35 21.63 -10.12
C MET A 125 5.49 20.53 -9.07
N ILE A 126 4.47 20.30 -8.22
CA ILE A 126 4.55 19.26 -7.18
C ILE A 126 4.49 17.86 -7.80
N GLU A 127 3.69 17.67 -8.86
CA GLU A 127 3.67 16.42 -9.63
C GLU A 127 5.07 16.09 -10.17
N GLU A 128 5.75 17.06 -10.77
CA GLU A 128 7.09 16.85 -11.31
C GLU A 128 8.13 16.58 -10.21
N GLN A 129 8.03 17.27 -9.07
CA GLN A 129 8.89 16.99 -7.91
C GLN A 129 8.67 15.59 -7.35
N ILE A 130 7.43 15.13 -7.23
CA ILE A 130 7.11 13.76 -6.81
C ILE A 130 7.70 12.77 -7.81
N ARG A 131 7.50 12.98 -9.12
CA ARG A 131 8.03 12.10 -10.17
C ARG A 131 9.55 11.99 -10.10
N GLN A 132 10.24 13.12 -10.07
CA GLN A 132 11.70 13.16 -9.96
C GLN A 132 12.17 12.46 -8.68
N ARG A 133 11.52 12.76 -7.54
CA ARG A 133 11.93 12.20 -6.25
C ARG A 133 11.73 10.69 -6.18
N ILE A 134 10.63 10.16 -6.73
CA ILE A 134 10.41 8.71 -6.84
C ILE A 134 11.45 8.08 -7.75
N ALA A 135 11.78 8.69 -8.89
CA ALA A 135 12.81 8.20 -9.79
C ALA A 135 14.18 8.10 -9.09
N ASP A 136 14.58 9.13 -8.35
CA ASP A 136 15.85 9.14 -7.62
C ASP A 136 15.85 8.16 -6.45
N ALA A 137 14.75 8.12 -5.68
CA ALA A 137 14.64 7.29 -4.49
C ALA A 137 14.63 5.78 -4.80
N ARG A 138 14.27 5.37 -6.02
CA ARG A 138 14.36 3.97 -6.47
C ARG A 138 15.76 3.38 -6.41
N MET A 139 16.80 4.22 -6.32
CA MET A 139 18.18 3.78 -6.17
C MET A 139 18.64 3.70 -4.70
N SER A 140 17.77 4.06 -3.75
CA SER A 140 18.08 4.14 -2.33
C SER A 140 17.03 3.47 -1.46
N ALA A 141 17.44 2.98 -0.30
CA ALA A 141 16.51 2.47 0.69
C ALA A 141 15.69 3.65 1.30
N PRO A 142 14.43 3.42 1.72
CA PRO A 142 13.74 2.13 1.70
C PRO A 142 13.08 1.76 0.36
N LEU A 143 12.90 2.71 -0.57
CA LEU A 143 12.05 2.50 -1.75
C LEU A 143 12.56 1.41 -2.70
N CYS A 144 13.88 1.30 -2.90
CA CYS A 144 14.47 0.27 -3.76
C CYS A 144 14.21 -1.17 -3.29
N LEU A 145 13.85 -1.36 -2.02
CA LEU A 145 13.58 -2.67 -1.41
C LEU A 145 12.18 -3.20 -1.72
N VAL A 146 11.29 -2.35 -2.25
CA VAL A 146 9.90 -2.72 -2.57
C VAL A 146 9.50 -2.37 -4.00
N LEU A 147 9.96 -1.24 -4.54
CA LEU A 147 9.62 -0.79 -5.88
C LEU A 147 10.68 -1.27 -6.90
N ASP A 148 10.28 -2.16 -7.81
CA ASP A 148 11.13 -2.55 -8.94
C ASP A 148 11.12 -1.44 -10.00
N ARG A 149 9.93 -1.14 -10.56
CA ARG A 149 9.77 -0.11 -11.60
C ARG A 149 8.36 0.46 -11.68
N VAL A 150 8.26 1.59 -12.36
CA VAL A 150 7.01 2.24 -12.75
C VAL A 150 6.81 1.99 -14.24
N ASP A 151 5.70 1.35 -14.61
CA ASP A 151 5.35 1.04 -16.00
C ASP A 151 4.61 2.21 -16.67
N GLU A 152 3.77 2.91 -15.92
CA GLU A 152 2.90 3.98 -16.44
C GLU A 152 2.62 5.02 -15.35
N VAL A 153 2.46 6.28 -15.77
CA VAL A 153 2.04 7.39 -14.91
C VAL A 153 0.84 8.07 -15.56
N THR A 154 -0.27 8.16 -14.84
CA THR A 154 -1.46 8.90 -15.24
C THR A 154 -1.65 10.09 -14.30
N SER A 155 -2.18 11.20 -14.83
CA SER A 155 -2.44 12.41 -14.07
C SER A 155 -3.81 12.94 -14.45
N ASN A 156 -4.72 12.94 -13.49
CA ASN A 156 -6.11 13.30 -13.67
C ASN A 156 -6.43 14.54 -12.82
N PRO A 157 -6.81 15.67 -13.43
CA PRO A 157 -7.27 16.82 -12.68
C PRO A 157 -8.60 16.46 -12.00
N TRP A 158 -8.70 16.73 -10.71
CA TRP A 158 -9.97 16.58 -9.99
C TRP A 158 -10.76 17.86 -10.16
N ARG A 159 -11.84 17.80 -10.95
CA ARG A 159 -12.77 18.91 -11.16
C ARG A 159 -14.13 18.46 -10.66
N ASP A 160 -14.40 18.69 -9.38
CA ASP A 160 -15.73 18.46 -8.83
C ASP A 160 -16.58 19.71 -9.07
N ALA A 161 -17.69 19.55 -9.79
CA ALA A 161 -18.64 20.62 -10.05
C ALA A 161 -19.69 20.76 -8.94
N ASP A 162 -19.86 19.72 -8.11
CA ASP A 162 -20.88 19.63 -7.06
C ASP A 162 -20.36 20.10 -5.70
N LEU A 163 -19.04 20.18 -5.54
CA LEU A 163 -18.43 20.93 -4.45
C LEU A 163 -18.57 22.43 -4.78
N ASP A 164 -19.33 23.17 -3.96
CA ASP A 164 -19.42 24.65 -3.96
C ASP A 164 -18.05 25.35 -3.80
N MET A 165 -16.97 24.58 -3.70
CA MET A 165 -15.59 24.98 -3.54
C MET A 165 -14.77 24.44 -4.72
N ARG A 166 -14.16 25.35 -5.49
CA ARG A 166 -13.15 24.99 -6.49
C ARG A 166 -11.89 24.50 -5.78
N LEU A 167 -11.84 23.21 -5.47
CA LEU A 167 -10.60 22.56 -5.06
C LEU A 167 -9.70 22.43 -6.30
N SER A 168 -8.56 23.12 -6.30
CA SER A 168 -7.46 22.79 -7.19
C SER A 168 -6.80 21.52 -6.65
N ALA A 169 -7.30 20.38 -7.11
CA ALA A 169 -6.83 19.07 -6.72
C ALA A 169 -6.47 18.23 -7.95
N ARG A 170 -5.54 17.29 -7.75
CA ARG A 170 -5.04 16.41 -8.80
C ARG A 170 -4.77 15.04 -8.23
N ARG A 171 -5.15 14.01 -8.99
CA ARG A 171 -4.84 12.63 -8.68
C ARG A 171 -3.81 12.11 -9.67
N VAL A 172 -2.65 11.72 -9.17
CA VAL A 172 -1.54 11.18 -9.99
C VAL A 172 -1.36 9.72 -9.61
N GLU A 173 -1.39 8.81 -10.58
CA GLU A 173 -1.30 7.38 -10.34
C GLU A 173 -0.09 6.80 -11.06
N PHE A 174 0.68 5.98 -10.34
CA PHE A 174 1.86 5.28 -10.82
C PHE A 174 1.56 3.79 -10.80
N ASN A 175 1.46 3.19 -11.98
CA ASN A 175 1.33 1.74 -12.11
C ASN A 175 2.71 1.12 -11.88
N CYS A 176 2.87 0.49 -10.72
CA CYS A 176 4.14 -0.01 -10.23
C CYS A 176 4.22 -1.54 -10.36
N ILE A 177 5.40 -2.03 -10.73
CA ILE A 177 5.82 -3.40 -10.44
C ILE A 177 6.53 -3.36 -9.08
N VAL A 178 6.06 -4.18 -8.14
CA VAL A 178 6.64 -4.31 -6.81
C VAL A 178 7.32 -5.66 -6.66
N HIS A 179 8.36 -5.70 -5.82
CA HIS A 179 9.02 -6.95 -5.48
C HIS A 179 8.02 -7.88 -4.82
N GLN A 180 7.91 -9.10 -5.36
CA GLN A 180 6.95 -10.07 -4.88
C GLN A 180 7.25 -10.40 -3.41
N GLY A 181 6.20 -10.41 -2.59
CA GLY A 181 6.32 -10.82 -1.21
C GLY A 181 6.73 -12.28 -1.06
N ALA A 182 7.67 -12.56 -0.16
CA ALA A 182 8.02 -13.92 0.21
C ALA A 182 6.89 -14.56 1.03
N ARG A 183 6.93 -15.90 1.18
CA ARG A 183 6.15 -16.59 2.20
C ARG A 183 6.41 -15.99 3.58
N TRP A 184 5.45 -16.16 4.48
CA TRP A 184 5.60 -15.80 5.88
C TRP A 184 6.92 -16.37 6.45
N PRO A 185 7.65 -15.61 7.28
CA PRO A 185 8.85 -16.09 7.96
C PRO A 185 8.60 -17.34 8.79
N ASP A 186 9.64 -18.03 9.23
CA ASP A 186 9.48 -19.25 10.04
C ASP A 186 8.70 -19.01 11.35
N PRO A 187 7.95 -20.02 11.84
CA PRO A 187 7.29 -19.95 13.13
C PRO A 187 8.32 -19.79 14.25
N GLY A 188 8.23 -18.70 15.02
CA GLY A 188 9.15 -18.39 16.11
C GLY A 188 9.86 -17.05 15.96
N GLU A 189 9.91 -16.50 14.75
CA GLU A 189 10.38 -15.12 14.52
C GLU A 189 9.45 -14.12 15.20
N THR A 190 10.03 -13.10 15.86
CA THR A 190 9.32 -12.09 16.66
C THR A 190 9.70 -10.66 16.24
N GLY A 191 8.91 -9.67 16.64
CA GLY A 191 9.14 -8.28 16.27
C GLY A 191 9.16 -8.11 14.75
N LEU A 192 10.06 -7.27 14.23
CA LEU A 192 10.17 -7.03 12.79
C LEU A 192 10.52 -8.29 11.98
N GLU A 193 11.16 -9.29 12.59
CA GLU A 193 11.50 -10.55 11.92
C GLU A 193 10.26 -11.39 11.60
N ALA A 194 9.15 -11.15 12.31
CA ALA A 194 7.88 -11.79 12.05
C ALA A 194 7.17 -11.23 10.80
N LEU A 195 7.57 -10.04 10.32
CA LEU A 195 6.98 -9.43 9.13
C LEU A 195 7.43 -10.18 7.86
N PRO A 196 6.54 -10.39 6.88
CA PRO A 196 6.93 -10.92 5.58
C PRO A 196 7.68 -9.86 4.76
N SER A 197 8.55 -10.33 3.87
CA SER A 197 9.19 -9.48 2.87
C SER A 197 8.14 -9.02 1.83
N PRO A 198 8.24 -7.80 1.26
CA PRO A 198 9.30 -6.80 1.45
C PRO A 198 9.12 -5.87 2.67
N LEU A 199 8.03 -6.01 3.43
CA LEU A 199 7.73 -5.09 4.54
C LEU A 199 8.79 -5.16 5.64
N ARG A 200 9.36 -6.34 5.90
CA ARG A 200 10.45 -6.51 6.87
C ARG A 200 11.71 -5.73 6.49
N GLU A 201 12.13 -5.82 5.23
CA GLU A 201 13.31 -5.12 4.71
C GLU A 201 13.09 -3.61 4.74
N VAL A 202 11.90 -3.15 4.33
CA VAL A 202 11.50 -1.75 4.43
C VAL A 202 11.49 -1.29 5.89
N ALA A 203 10.90 -2.05 6.81
CA ALA A 203 10.83 -1.71 8.24
C ALA A 203 12.22 -1.53 8.86
N ARG A 204 13.17 -2.40 8.52
CA ARG A 204 14.56 -2.30 8.97
C ARG A 204 15.27 -1.07 8.40
N ALA A 205 14.96 -0.69 7.17
CA ALA A 205 15.56 0.47 6.50
C ALA A 205 14.95 1.81 6.94
N LEU A 206 13.71 1.81 7.45
CA LEU A 206 13.06 3.01 7.96
C LEU A 206 13.77 3.52 9.23
N PRO A 207 13.97 4.86 9.36
CA PRO A 207 14.58 5.44 10.55
C PRO A 207 13.82 5.07 11.83
N GLU A 208 14.56 4.82 12.92
CA GLU A 208 13.95 4.56 14.22
C GLU A 208 13.11 5.76 14.69
N GLY A 209 11.92 5.48 15.22
CA GLY A 209 10.96 6.50 15.67
C GLY A 209 10.17 7.19 14.55
N SER A 210 10.49 6.94 13.27
CA SER A 210 9.70 7.44 12.14
C SER A 210 8.27 6.88 12.17
N TYR A 211 7.33 7.62 11.58
CA TYR A 211 5.94 7.17 11.44
C TYR A 211 5.86 5.77 10.81
N GLY A 212 6.54 5.56 9.68
CA GLY A 212 6.53 4.26 9.01
C GLY A 212 7.11 3.14 9.86
N ARG A 213 8.17 3.42 10.64
CA ARG A 213 8.72 2.43 11.57
C ARG A 213 7.71 2.04 12.65
N ASN A 214 7.02 3.02 13.24
CA ASN A 214 6.00 2.77 14.26
C ASN A 214 4.81 1.96 13.70
N VAL A 215 4.41 2.20 12.46
CA VAL A 215 3.39 1.37 11.77
C VAL A 215 3.87 -0.07 11.62
N CYS A 216 5.11 -0.28 11.18
CA CYS A 216 5.69 -1.62 11.05
C CYS A 216 5.79 -2.35 12.40
N ASP A 217 6.20 -1.67 13.46
CA ASP A 217 6.26 -2.23 14.81
C ASP A 217 4.86 -2.61 15.33
N THR A 218 3.86 -1.77 15.06
CA THR A 218 2.45 -2.04 15.41
C THR A 218 1.93 -3.27 14.66
N LEU A 219 2.20 -3.36 13.36
CA LEU A 219 1.82 -4.52 12.56
C LEU A 219 2.51 -5.78 13.05
N ALA A 220 3.81 -5.71 13.35
CA ALA A 220 4.60 -6.81 13.87
C ALA A 220 4.05 -7.31 15.22
N ALA A 221 3.66 -6.40 16.11
CA ALA A 221 3.05 -6.75 17.40
C ALA A 221 1.64 -7.34 17.25
N ALA A 222 0.89 -6.94 16.21
CA ALA A 222 -0.44 -7.47 15.91
C ALA A 222 -0.40 -8.85 15.23
N LEU A 223 0.75 -9.27 14.69
CA LEU A 223 0.94 -10.64 14.19
C LEU A 223 0.88 -11.61 15.37
N GLY A 224 -0.24 -12.34 15.47
CA GLY A 224 -0.41 -13.37 16.49
C GLY A 224 0.64 -14.48 16.41
N ASN A 225 0.62 -15.40 17.39
CA ASN A 225 1.56 -16.51 17.40
C ASN A 225 1.29 -17.50 16.24
N ARG A 226 2.13 -17.43 15.21
CA ARG A 226 2.04 -18.27 14.00
C ARG A 226 2.38 -19.74 14.24
N ALA A 227 3.05 -20.07 15.35
CA ALA A 227 3.22 -21.46 15.76
C ALA A 227 1.90 -22.10 16.21
N VAL A 228 0.87 -21.29 16.49
CA VAL A 228 -0.50 -21.76 16.73
C VAL A 228 -1.20 -21.95 15.38
N PHE A 229 -0.69 -22.87 14.58
CA PHE A 229 -1.47 -23.47 13.51
C PHE A 229 -2.06 -24.77 14.07
N PRO A 230 -3.39 -24.90 14.21
CA PRO A 230 -3.96 -26.16 14.64
C PRO A 230 -3.56 -27.21 13.61
N ALA A 231 -2.84 -28.25 14.06
CA ALA A 231 -2.46 -29.34 13.19
C ALA A 231 -3.73 -29.87 12.50
N LEU A 232 -3.73 -29.87 11.17
CA LEU A 232 -4.78 -30.51 10.40
C LEU A 232 -4.70 -32.02 10.70
N ALA A 233 -5.59 -32.49 11.57
CA ALA A 233 -5.60 -33.90 11.98
C ALA A 233 -5.83 -34.84 10.78
N GLU A 234 -6.53 -34.37 9.75
CA GLU A 234 -6.77 -35.11 8.51
C GLU A 234 -7.08 -34.17 7.35
N VAL A 235 -6.53 -34.47 6.17
CA VAL A 235 -6.93 -33.86 4.88
C VAL A 235 -7.51 -34.97 4.01
N ARG A 236 -8.83 -34.96 3.81
CA ARG A 236 -9.52 -35.94 2.96
C ARG A 236 -9.66 -35.39 1.54
N LEU A 237 -9.00 -36.04 0.58
CA LEU A 237 -9.15 -35.76 -0.84
C LEU A 237 -10.11 -36.78 -1.45
N ALA A 238 -11.31 -36.34 -1.84
CA ALA A 238 -12.23 -37.16 -2.62
C ALA A 238 -11.99 -36.90 -4.11
N ALA A 239 -11.18 -37.75 -4.75
CA ALA A 239 -10.95 -37.70 -6.19
C ALA A 239 -11.85 -38.71 -6.90
N ARG A 240 -12.81 -38.23 -7.71
CA ARG A 240 -13.56 -39.10 -8.63
C ARG A 240 -12.70 -39.36 -9.87
N PHE A 241 -11.92 -40.43 -9.83
CA PHE A 241 -11.30 -40.96 -11.05
C PHE A 241 -12.39 -41.58 -11.93
N ALA A 242 -12.35 -41.29 -13.24
CA ALA A 242 -13.24 -41.93 -14.21
C ALA A 242 -12.99 -43.44 -14.17
N ARG A 243 -14.00 -44.21 -13.77
CA ARG A 243 -13.94 -45.67 -13.74
C ARG A 243 -14.05 -46.23 -15.14
N GLN A 244 -13.28 -47.28 -15.43
CA GLN A 244 -13.45 -48.02 -16.68
C GLN A 244 -14.74 -48.84 -16.63
N PRO A 245 -15.37 -49.12 -17.79
CA PRO A 245 -16.51 -50.04 -17.85
C PRO A 245 -16.11 -51.40 -17.26
N GLY A 246 -16.72 -51.78 -16.13
CA GLY A 246 -16.44 -53.05 -15.43
C GLY A 246 -15.86 -52.89 -14.02
N ASP A 247 -15.48 -51.68 -13.60
CA ASP A 247 -15.00 -51.48 -12.23
C ASP A 247 -16.11 -51.70 -11.20
N ALA A 248 -15.81 -52.51 -10.18
CA ALA A 248 -16.71 -52.72 -9.05
C ALA A 248 -16.94 -51.40 -8.29
N PRO A 249 -18.16 -51.15 -7.77
CA PRO A 249 -18.42 -50.00 -6.96
C PRO A 249 -17.53 -50.00 -5.71
N ALA A 250 -16.90 -48.85 -5.40
CA ALA A 250 -16.21 -48.68 -4.13
C ALA A 250 -17.16 -49.02 -2.96
N ALA A 251 -16.63 -49.72 -1.97
CA ALA A 251 -17.37 -50.06 -0.76
C ALA A 251 -17.83 -48.77 -0.06
N PRO A 252 -19.06 -48.75 0.50
CA PRO A 252 -19.54 -47.60 1.26
C PRO A 252 -18.60 -47.33 2.45
N PRO A 253 -18.40 -46.04 2.81
CA PRO A 253 -17.51 -45.69 3.92
C PRO A 253 -18.02 -46.29 5.23
N ASP A 254 -17.10 -46.87 6.00
CA ASP A 254 -17.39 -47.43 7.32
C ASP A 254 -17.50 -46.30 8.35
N ALA A 255 -18.74 -45.92 8.66
CA ALA A 255 -19.09 -44.88 9.61
C ALA A 255 -18.73 -45.21 11.07
N THR A 256 -18.31 -46.44 11.38
CA THR A 256 -17.95 -46.86 12.75
C THR A 256 -16.50 -46.56 13.12
N THR A 257 -15.68 -46.16 12.15
CA THR A 257 -14.28 -45.78 12.38
C THR A 257 -14.16 -44.26 12.44
N THR A 258 -13.37 -43.74 13.40
CA THR A 258 -13.02 -42.31 13.42
C THR A 258 -11.52 -42.17 13.10
N PRO A 259 -11.17 -41.65 11.92
CA PRO A 259 -12.09 -41.12 10.92
C PRO A 259 -12.59 -42.25 9.96
N PRO A 260 -13.76 -42.10 9.30
CA PRO A 260 -14.37 -43.15 8.50
C PRO A 260 -13.45 -43.65 7.37
N LYS A 261 -13.27 -44.96 7.22
CA LYS A 261 -12.52 -45.54 6.09
C LYS A 261 -13.43 -45.67 4.85
N GLY A 262 -13.03 -45.11 3.71
CA GLY A 262 -13.71 -45.24 2.40
C GLY A 262 -14.01 -43.90 1.71
N ASP A 263 -14.41 -43.95 0.43
CA ASP A 263 -14.72 -42.76 -0.38
C ASP A 263 -16.00 -42.07 0.11
N VAL A 264 -15.93 -40.76 0.36
CA VAL A 264 -17.10 -39.95 0.77
C VAL A 264 -17.76 -39.37 -0.49
N ALA A 265 -18.99 -39.78 -0.80
CA ALA A 265 -19.70 -39.32 -1.98
C ALA A 265 -20.27 -37.90 -1.79
N GLY A 266 -19.58 -36.89 -2.30
CA GLY A 266 -20.12 -35.54 -2.51
C GLY A 266 -20.56 -35.31 -3.96
N LYS A 267 -21.73 -34.71 -4.18
CA LYS A 267 -22.23 -34.32 -5.50
C LYS A 267 -22.01 -32.82 -5.69
N VAL A 268 -21.22 -32.42 -6.69
CA VAL A 268 -21.23 -31.06 -7.24
C VAL A 268 -22.00 -31.13 -8.55
N THR A 269 -23.04 -30.31 -8.67
CA THR A 269 -23.79 -30.16 -9.93
C THR A 269 -23.24 -28.90 -10.59
N LEU A 270 -22.65 -29.04 -11.77
CA LEU A 270 -22.30 -27.92 -12.65
C LEU A 270 -23.54 -27.53 -13.47
#